data_AF-A0A7C9FFD5-F1
#
_entry.id   AF-A0A7C9FFD5-F1
#
_cell.length_a   1.000
_cell.length_b   1.000
_cell.length_c   1.000
_cell.angle_alpha   90.00
_cell.angle_beta   90.00
_cell.angle_gamma   90.00
#
_symmetry.space_group_name_H-M   'P 1'
#
loop_
_entity.id
_entity.type
_entity.pdbx_description
1 polymer ?
#
loop_
_entity_poly.entity_id
_entity_poly.type
_entity_poly.pdbx_seq_one_letter_code
_entity_poly.pdbx_strand_id
1 'polypeptide(L)'
;MPSLYATLFVSLVSCSALAFLVLMLVLHKGELCPGQTGRIQRQLSTLVSFITLAGLSGFESQQATWLVGLVFASALIGWVLTFKINKLKHKRSLNINLWWLMGMPLLLAATVVLLQHSIGIFSFIACAAAIAHWLMVKAKHRLTSFDKLLPFAGLAAAMCSLVAVCIYLVLNQTLLEQADTVKHFVVMSSLLLLATLLWLFPQLKKTAPPAPLLLAVAFISFISSLKLQALHV
;
A
#
# COMPACT_ATOMS: atom_id res chain seq x y z
N MET A 1 -9.57 7.17 21.71
CA MET A 1 -8.78 6.32 20.79
C MET A 1 -9.55 6.22 19.48
N PRO A 2 -8.90 6.42 18.31
CA PRO A 2 -9.57 6.19 17.03
C PRO A 2 -10.01 4.72 17.00
N SER A 3 -11.20 4.46 16.46
CA SER A 3 -11.66 3.09 16.29
C SER A 3 -10.68 2.35 15.39
N LEU A 4 -10.41 1.07 15.71
CA LEU A 4 -9.54 0.22 14.89
C LEU A 4 -9.97 0.21 13.42
N TYR A 5 -11.28 0.29 13.17
CA TYR A 5 -11.83 0.37 11.82
C TYR A 5 -11.48 1.69 11.10
N ALA A 6 -11.41 2.82 11.81
CA ALA A 6 -11.01 4.09 11.21
C ALA A 6 -9.53 4.08 10.80
N THR A 7 -8.64 3.52 11.64
CA THR A 7 -7.21 3.43 11.29
C THR A 7 -6.94 2.45 10.16
N LEU A 8 -7.68 1.33 10.14
CA LEU A 8 -7.68 0.38 9.02
C LEU A 8 -8.16 1.03 7.73
N PHE A 9 -9.25 1.80 7.76
CA PHE A 9 -9.77 2.49 6.60
C PHE A 9 -8.71 3.40 5.96
N VAL A 10 -8.11 4.29 6.75
CA VAL A 10 -7.10 5.24 6.27
C VAL A 10 -5.89 4.52 5.68
N SER A 11 -5.35 3.52 6.41
CA SER A 11 -4.16 2.79 5.97
C SER A 11 -4.44 1.95 4.71
N LEU A 12 -5.57 1.23 4.65
CA LEU A 12 -5.88 0.37 3.51
C LEU A 12 -6.17 1.17 2.25
N VAL A 13 -6.94 2.27 2.33
CA VAL A 13 -7.22 3.13 1.17
C VAL A 13 -5.91 3.71 0.63
N SER A 14 -5.09 4.31 1.50
CA SER A 14 -3.84 4.97 1.11
C SER A 14 -2.83 3.99 0.51
N CYS A 15 -2.56 2.88 1.19
CA CYS A 15 -1.62 1.87 0.72
C CYS A 15 -2.09 1.19 -0.57
N SER A 16 -3.40 0.90 -0.70
CA SER A 16 -3.93 0.26 -1.92
C SER A 16 -3.90 1.20 -3.12
N ALA A 17 -4.21 2.48 -2.92
CA ALA A 17 -4.17 3.49 -3.98
C ALA A 17 -2.75 3.75 -4.49
N LEU A 18 -1.80 3.92 -3.58
CA LEU A 18 -0.39 4.11 -3.95
C LEU A 18 0.20 2.84 -4.59
N ALA A 19 -0.15 1.64 -4.10
CA ALA A 19 0.28 0.39 -4.72
C ALA A 19 -0.33 0.22 -6.12
N PHE A 20 -1.59 0.63 -6.31
CA PHE A 20 -2.23 0.68 -7.62
C PHE A 20 -1.45 1.57 -8.59
N LEU A 21 -1.03 2.78 -8.17
CA LEU A 21 -0.22 3.67 -9.02
C LEU A 21 1.10 3.04 -9.43
N VAL A 22 1.81 2.40 -8.49
CA VAL A 22 3.07 1.69 -8.78
C VAL A 22 2.84 0.58 -9.81
N LEU A 23 1.80 -0.24 -9.62
CA LEU A 23 1.46 -1.30 -10.56
C LEU A 23 1.03 -0.76 -11.93
N MET A 24 0.28 0.34 -11.98
CA MET A 24 -0.13 0.97 -13.24
C MET A 24 1.06 1.59 -13.99
N LEU A 25 2.02 2.18 -13.27
CA LEU A 25 3.28 2.65 -13.85
C LEU A 25 4.02 1.47 -14.50
N VAL A 26 4.15 0.36 -13.77
CA VAL A 26 4.78 -0.86 -14.29
C VAL A 26 4.03 -1.42 -15.51
N LEU A 27 2.70 -1.39 -15.52
CA LEU A 27 1.91 -1.88 -16.66
C LEU A 27 2.01 -0.96 -17.90
N HIS A 28 2.14 0.35 -17.73
CA HIS A 28 2.25 1.31 -18.83
C HIS A 28 3.68 1.48 -19.37
N LYS A 29 4.68 1.44 -18.49
CA LYS A 29 6.08 1.74 -18.82
C LYS A 29 7.01 0.53 -18.74
N GLY A 30 6.61 -0.53 -18.05
CA GLY A 30 7.33 -1.78 -18.10
C GLY A 30 7.11 -2.39 -19.47
N GLU A 31 8.18 -2.56 -20.25
CA GLU A 31 8.20 -3.28 -21.53
C GLU A 31 7.91 -4.78 -21.31
N LEU A 32 6.69 -5.06 -20.88
CA LEU A 32 6.24 -6.38 -20.42
C LEU A 32 5.75 -7.20 -21.61
N CYS A 33 6.16 -8.47 -21.64
CA CYS A 33 5.55 -9.42 -22.57
C CYS A 33 4.05 -9.60 -22.21
N PRO A 34 3.16 -9.84 -23.18
CA PRO A 34 1.71 -9.94 -22.95
C PRO A 34 1.33 -10.99 -21.90
N GLY A 35 2.10 -12.09 -21.83
CA GLY A 35 1.93 -13.11 -20.80
C GLY A 35 2.27 -12.66 -19.37
N GLN A 36 3.21 -11.71 -19.20
CA GLN A 36 3.55 -11.12 -17.90
C GLN A 36 2.50 -10.07 -17.50
N THR A 37 2.06 -9.23 -18.44
CA THR A 37 0.98 -8.25 -18.23
C THR A 37 -0.28 -8.93 -17.69
N GLY A 38 -0.70 -10.05 -18.29
CA GLY A 38 -1.85 -10.83 -17.81
C GLY A 38 -1.65 -11.45 -16.42
N ARG A 39 -0.42 -11.80 -16.03
CA ARG A 39 -0.13 -12.33 -14.67
C ARG A 39 -0.20 -11.23 -13.62
N ILE A 40 0.37 -10.05 -13.91
CA ILE A 40 0.31 -8.89 -13.01
C ILE A 40 -1.14 -8.42 -12.86
N GLN A 41 -1.90 -8.33 -13.95
CA GLN A 41 -3.31 -7.94 -13.88
C GLN A 41 -4.16 -8.91 -13.07
N ARG A 42 -3.84 -10.21 -13.03
CA ARG A 42 -4.53 -11.13 -12.11
C ARG A 42 -4.20 -10.88 -10.65
N GLN A 43 -3.01 -10.35 -10.34
CA GLN A 43 -2.65 -9.96 -8.97
C GLN A 43 -3.39 -8.69 -8.50
N LEU A 44 -3.95 -7.88 -9.41
CA LEU A 44 -4.84 -6.78 -9.02
C LEU A 44 -6.08 -7.30 -8.24
N SER A 45 -6.50 -8.56 -8.42
CA SER A 45 -7.55 -9.17 -7.59
C SER A 45 -7.24 -9.13 -6.09
N THR A 46 -5.95 -9.33 -5.73
CA THR A 46 -5.50 -9.26 -4.34
C THR A 46 -5.59 -7.82 -3.82
N LEU A 47 -5.28 -6.84 -4.67
CA LEU A 47 -5.45 -5.42 -4.34
C LEU A 47 -6.92 -5.05 -4.16
N VAL A 48 -7.81 -5.58 -5.00
CA VAL A 48 -9.27 -5.40 -4.87
C VAL A 48 -9.79 -5.97 -3.55
N SER A 49 -9.22 -7.08 -3.06
CA SER A 49 -9.55 -7.60 -1.73
C SER A 49 -9.21 -6.59 -0.61
N PHE A 50 -8.05 -5.92 -0.68
CA PHE A 50 -7.70 -4.86 0.27
C PHE A 50 -8.63 -3.65 0.18
N ILE A 51 -8.99 -3.24 -1.03
CA ILE A 51 -9.95 -2.13 -1.24
C ILE A 51 -11.33 -2.49 -0.67
N THR A 52 -11.77 -3.75 -0.83
CA THR A 52 -13.04 -4.24 -0.28
C THR A 52 -13.02 -4.20 1.25
N LEU A 53 -11.94 -4.67 1.86
CA LEU A 53 -11.74 -4.60 3.32
C LEU A 53 -11.69 -3.14 3.81
N ALA A 54 -11.09 -2.25 3.02
CA ALA A 54 -11.09 -0.82 3.29
C ALA A 54 -12.52 -0.28 3.31
N GLY A 55 -13.33 -0.56 2.29
CA GLY A 55 -14.73 -0.12 2.21
C GLY A 55 -15.55 -0.59 3.42
N LEU A 56 -15.42 -1.86 3.81
CA LEU A 56 -16.09 -2.41 5.00
C LEU A 56 -15.63 -1.72 6.30
N SER A 57 -14.33 -1.47 6.44
CA SER A 57 -13.79 -0.75 7.61
C SER A 57 -14.29 0.70 7.67
N GLY A 58 -14.44 1.36 6.52
CA GLY A 58 -15.00 2.71 6.43
C GLY A 58 -16.48 2.78 6.80
N PHE A 59 -17.25 1.75 6.41
CA PHE A 59 -18.66 1.62 6.77
C PHE A 59 -18.84 1.44 8.29
N GLU A 60 -18.11 0.50 8.88
CA GLU A 60 -18.14 0.24 10.34
C GLU A 60 -17.69 1.45 11.16
N SER A 61 -16.70 2.21 10.68
CA SER A 61 -16.23 3.41 11.37
C SER A 61 -17.08 4.67 11.12
N GLN A 62 -18.22 4.54 10.43
CA GLN A 62 -19.13 5.65 10.11
C GLN A 62 -18.42 6.84 9.45
N GLN A 63 -17.45 6.54 8.57
CA GLN A 63 -16.77 7.57 7.78
C GLN A 63 -17.75 8.24 6.82
N ALA A 64 -17.35 9.40 6.27
CA ALA A 64 -18.18 10.15 5.33
C ALA A 64 -18.73 9.24 4.22
N THR A 65 -20.06 9.20 4.09
CA THR A 65 -20.77 8.24 3.24
C THR A 65 -20.33 8.32 1.77
N TRP A 66 -20.06 9.52 1.28
CA TRP A 66 -19.55 9.74 -0.07
C TRP A 66 -18.17 9.12 -0.29
N LEU A 67 -17.28 9.21 0.71
CA LEU A 67 -15.91 8.68 0.65
C LEU A 67 -15.93 7.16 0.64
N VAL A 68 -16.73 6.57 1.53
CA VAL A 68 -16.96 5.12 1.61
C VAL A 68 -17.60 4.63 0.30
N GLY A 69 -18.55 5.39 -0.26
CA GLY A 69 -19.18 5.11 -1.56
C GLY A 69 -18.19 5.02 -2.72
N LEU A 70 -17.18 5.90 -2.77
CA LEU A 70 -16.12 5.84 -3.78
C LEU A 70 -15.26 4.57 -3.65
N VAL A 71 -14.89 4.20 -2.42
CA VAL A 71 -14.09 3.00 -2.15
C VAL A 71 -14.88 1.74 -2.54
N PHE A 72 -16.17 1.67 -2.21
CA PHE A 72 -17.03 0.56 -2.65
C PHE A 72 -17.24 0.54 -4.17
N ALA A 73 -17.44 1.70 -4.82
CA ALA A 73 -17.54 1.77 -6.28
C ALA A 73 -16.26 1.22 -6.94
N SER A 74 -15.09 1.62 -6.44
CA SER A 74 -13.80 1.05 -6.86
C SER A 74 -13.77 -0.47 -6.66
N ALA A 75 -14.12 -0.97 -5.48
CA ALA A 75 -14.11 -2.41 -5.19
C ALA A 75 -15.02 -3.20 -6.14
N LEU A 76 -16.23 -2.71 -6.38
CA LEU A 76 -17.22 -3.34 -7.27
C LEU A 76 -16.71 -3.40 -8.71
N ILE A 77 -16.20 -2.28 -9.25
CA ILE A 77 -15.60 -2.23 -10.58
C ILE A 77 -14.41 -3.20 -10.65
N GLY A 78 -13.56 -3.20 -9.62
CA GLY A 78 -12.41 -4.10 -9.51
C GLY A 78 -12.77 -5.59 -9.54
N TRP A 79 -13.84 -5.99 -8.85
CA TRP A 79 -14.35 -7.36 -8.88
C TRP A 79 -14.92 -7.72 -10.26
N VAL A 80 -15.66 -6.83 -10.91
CA VAL A 80 -16.16 -7.03 -12.28
C VAL A 80 -15.00 -7.23 -13.26
N LEU A 81 -13.95 -6.41 -13.18
CA LEU A 81 -12.75 -6.53 -14.01
C LEU A 81 -11.99 -7.84 -13.72
N THR A 82 -11.88 -8.21 -12.45
CA THR A 82 -11.27 -9.48 -12.01
C THR A 82 -12.03 -10.69 -12.55
N PHE A 83 -13.36 -10.64 -12.55
CA PHE A 83 -14.18 -11.68 -13.14
C PHE A 83 -13.99 -11.77 -14.66
N LYS A 84 -13.94 -10.62 -15.35
CA LYS A 84 -13.69 -10.55 -16.81
C LYS A 84 -12.32 -11.13 -17.17
N ILE A 85 -11.26 -10.79 -16.44
CA ILE A 85 -9.91 -11.32 -16.73
C ILE A 85 -9.80 -12.82 -16.47
N ASN A 86 -10.51 -13.35 -15.48
CA ASN A 86 -10.54 -14.79 -15.19
C ASN A 86 -11.27 -15.60 -16.27
N LYS A 87 -12.22 -15.00 -16.99
CA LYS A 87 -12.87 -15.62 -18.16
C LYS A 87 -11.99 -15.65 -19.41
N LEU A 88 -10.94 -14.84 -19.47
CA LEU A 88 -10.06 -14.81 -20.64
C LEU A 88 -9.11 -16.01 -20.65
N LYS A 89 -8.84 -16.55 -21.86
CA LYS A 89 -7.87 -17.63 -22.06
C LYS A 89 -6.51 -17.25 -21.49
N HIS A 90 -5.82 -18.23 -20.91
CA HIS A 90 -4.53 -18.05 -20.27
C HIS A 90 -3.54 -17.37 -21.24
N LYS A 91 -3.00 -16.21 -20.83
CA LYS A 91 -2.09 -15.26 -21.54
C LYS A 91 -2.72 -13.98 -22.11
N ARG A 92 -4.05 -13.85 -22.15
CA ARG A 92 -4.69 -12.57 -22.54
C ARG A 92 -4.78 -11.61 -21.34
N SER A 93 -4.56 -10.33 -21.61
CA SER A 93 -4.71 -9.21 -20.69
C SER A 93 -5.90 -8.35 -21.10
N LEU A 94 -6.51 -7.67 -20.14
CA LEU A 94 -7.48 -6.60 -20.43
C LEU A 94 -6.74 -5.34 -20.89
N ASN A 95 -7.46 -4.46 -21.57
CA ASN A 95 -6.96 -3.12 -21.85
C ASN A 95 -6.63 -2.43 -20.51
N ILE A 96 -5.43 -1.86 -20.41
CA ILE A 96 -4.94 -1.18 -19.21
C ILE A 96 -5.85 -0.02 -18.84
N ASN A 97 -6.46 0.65 -19.82
CA ASN A 97 -7.39 1.76 -19.57
C ASN A 97 -8.64 1.35 -18.79
N LEU A 98 -9.05 0.07 -18.86
CA LEU A 98 -10.17 -0.43 -18.07
C LEU A 98 -9.86 -0.44 -16.57
N TRP A 99 -8.60 -0.68 -16.19
CA TRP A 99 -8.19 -0.66 -14.78
C TRP A 99 -8.18 0.74 -14.19
N TRP A 100 -8.03 1.79 -15.00
CA TRP A 100 -8.22 3.17 -14.55
C TRP A 100 -9.65 3.46 -14.12
N LEU A 101 -10.66 2.75 -14.65
CA LEU A 101 -12.05 2.90 -14.20
C LEU A 101 -12.22 2.49 -12.72
N MET A 102 -11.47 1.48 -12.28
CA MET A 102 -11.36 1.11 -10.86
C MET A 102 -10.49 2.12 -10.10
N GLY A 103 -9.35 2.50 -10.69
CA GLY A 103 -8.37 3.38 -10.05
C GLY A 103 -8.88 4.79 -9.75
N MET A 104 -9.67 5.41 -10.63
CA MET A 104 -10.13 6.80 -10.47
C MET A 104 -10.89 7.06 -9.17
N PRO A 105 -11.97 6.32 -8.83
CA PRO A 105 -12.67 6.54 -7.57
C PRO A 105 -11.79 6.22 -6.34
N LEU A 106 -10.91 5.22 -6.43
CA LEU A 106 -9.95 4.90 -5.37
C LEU A 106 -8.96 6.04 -5.13
N LEU A 107 -8.41 6.62 -6.20
CA LEU A 107 -7.45 7.71 -6.12
C LEU A 107 -8.11 8.98 -5.59
N LEU A 108 -9.34 9.28 -6.00
CA LEU A 108 -10.08 10.41 -5.46
C LEU A 108 -10.29 10.24 -3.95
N ALA A 109 -10.73 9.07 -3.49
CA ALA A 109 -10.85 8.80 -2.07
C ALA A 109 -9.51 8.90 -1.33
N ALA A 110 -8.44 8.33 -1.89
CA ALA A 110 -7.11 8.37 -1.31
C ALA A 110 -6.54 9.79 -1.23
N THR A 111 -6.77 10.65 -2.23
CA THR A 111 -6.29 12.04 -2.17
C THR A 111 -6.87 12.78 -0.98
N VAL A 112 -8.16 12.62 -0.71
CA VAL A 112 -8.83 13.26 0.43
C VAL A 112 -8.26 12.73 1.75
N VAL A 113 -8.11 11.41 1.87
CA VAL A 113 -7.53 10.77 3.06
C VAL A 113 -6.08 11.21 3.29
N LEU A 114 -5.27 11.27 2.24
CA LEU A 114 -3.85 11.67 2.32
C LEU A 114 -3.69 13.16 2.66
N LEU A 115 -4.60 14.02 2.22
CA LEU A 115 -4.61 15.43 2.60
C LEU A 115 -4.92 15.60 4.09
N GLN A 116 -5.79 14.76 4.65
CA GLN A 116 -6.12 14.76 6.07
C GLN A 116 -4.98 14.17 6.94
N HIS A 117 -4.24 13.18 6.42
CA HIS A 117 -3.19 12.46 7.15
C HIS A 117 -1.82 12.60 6.47
N SER A 118 -1.42 13.86 6.25
CA SER A 118 -0.23 14.21 5.45
C SER A 118 1.08 13.66 6.02
N ILE A 119 1.21 13.55 7.33
CA ILE A 119 2.42 13.05 8.00
C ILE A 119 2.61 11.54 7.75
N GLY A 120 1.53 10.81 7.51
CA GLY A 120 1.54 9.39 7.20
C GLY A 120 1.99 9.05 5.77
N ILE A 121 2.10 10.04 4.87
CA ILE A 121 2.28 9.80 3.43
C ILE A 121 3.50 8.93 3.12
N PHE A 122 4.62 9.17 3.81
CA PHE A 122 5.85 8.42 3.58
C PHE A 122 5.75 6.98 4.10
N SER A 123 5.07 6.75 5.22
CA SER A 123 4.78 5.40 5.70
C SER A 123 3.87 4.64 4.73
N PHE A 124 2.87 5.31 4.15
CA PHE A 124 1.98 4.70 3.16
C PHE A 124 2.73 4.39 1.85
N ILE A 125 3.64 5.25 1.41
CA ILE A 125 4.51 4.99 0.24
C ILE A 125 5.39 3.75 0.49
N ALA A 126 6.02 3.64 1.67
CA ALA A 126 6.83 2.48 2.01
C ALA A 126 6.01 1.17 1.99
N CYS A 127 4.82 1.19 2.59
CA CYS A 127 3.91 0.04 2.59
C CYS A 127 3.40 -0.30 1.18
N ALA A 128 3.02 0.72 0.39
CA ALA A 128 2.54 0.54 -0.97
C ALA A 128 3.61 -0.06 -1.90
N ALA A 129 4.85 0.40 -1.76
CA ALA A 129 5.97 -0.15 -2.51
C ALA A 129 6.23 -1.63 -2.14
N ALA A 130 6.09 -2.00 -0.85
CA ALA A 130 6.22 -3.39 -0.40
C ALA A 130 5.10 -4.27 -0.97
N ILE A 131 3.85 -3.81 -0.94
CA ILE A 131 2.70 -4.51 -1.53
C ILE A 131 2.89 -4.69 -3.04
N ALA A 132 3.28 -3.63 -3.76
CA ALA A 132 3.51 -3.70 -5.20
C ALA A 132 4.64 -4.68 -5.54
N HIS A 133 5.75 -4.64 -4.81
CA HIS A 133 6.87 -5.58 -5.00
C HIS A 133 6.44 -7.03 -4.76
N TRP A 134 5.71 -7.29 -3.67
CA TRP A 134 5.15 -8.61 -3.39
C TRP A 134 4.27 -9.13 -4.53
N LEU A 135 3.35 -8.31 -5.03
CA LEU A 135 2.44 -8.68 -6.12
C LEU A 135 3.20 -8.95 -7.43
N MET A 136 4.26 -8.20 -7.73
CA MET A 136 5.09 -8.44 -8.90
C MET A 136 5.89 -9.74 -8.82
N VAL A 137 6.47 -10.05 -7.66
CA VAL A 137 7.18 -11.31 -7.45
C VAL A 137 6.22 -12.50 -7.52
N LYS A 138 5.02 -12.37 -6.95
CA LYS A 138 3.95 -13.38 -7.07
C LYS A 138 3.51 -13.57 -8.54
N ALA A 139 3.55 -12.52 -9.35
CA ALA A 139 3.31 -12.58 -10.79
C ALA A 139 4.47 -13.18 -11.62
N LYS A 140 5.60 -13.52 -10.98
CA LYS A 140 6.84 -13.98 -11.63
C LYS A 140 7.34 -12.97 -12.67
N HIS A 141 7.41 -11.69 -12.29
CA HIS A 141 7.99 -10.65 -13.14
C HIS A 141 9.49 -10.91 -13.41
N ARG A 142 10.01 -10.33 -14.50
CA ARG A 142 11.43 -10.43 -14.89
C ARG A 142 12.18 -9.10 -14.80
N LEU A 143 11.55 -8.08 -14.20
CA LEU A 143 12.08 -6.72 -14.18
C LEU A 143 13.06 -6.56 -13.01
N THR A 144 14.29 -6.98 -13.21
CA THR A 144 15.36 -6.96 -12.18
C THR A 144 15.67 -5.56 -11.66
N SER A 145 15.39 -4.51 -12.44
CA SER A 145 15.54 -3.11 -12.00
C SER A 145 14.56 -2.75 -10.88
N PHE A 146 13.33 -3.26 -10.91
CA PHE A 146 12.34 -2.99 -9.88
C PHE A 146 12.62 -3.75 -8.59
N ASP A 147 13.25 -4.93 -8.67
CA ASP A 147 13.73 -5.66 -7.50
C ASP A 147 14.69 -4.82 -6.65
N LYS A 148 15.49 -3.95 -7.29
CA LYS A 148 16.41 -3.02 -6.60
C LYS A 148 15.73 -1.70 -6.24
N LEU A 149 15.01 -1.10 -7.19
CA LEU A 149 14.45 0.24 -7.02
C LEU A 149 13.40 0.31 -5.90
N LEU A 150 12.51 -0.68 -5.81
CA LEU A 150 11.42 -0.65 -4.83
C LEU A 150 11.89 -0.75 -3.37
N PRO A 151 12.81 -1.66 -3.00
CA PRO A 151 13.38 -1.67 -1.66
C PRO A 151 14.10 -0.36 -1.29
N PHE A 152 14.86 0.23 -2.22
CA PHE A 152 15.53 1.51 -1.96
C PHE A 152 14.56 2.67 -1.83
N ALA A 153 13.53 2.74 -2.67
CA ALA A 153 12.46 3.73 -2.56
C ALA A 153 11.68 3.56 -1.25
N GLY A 154 11.39 2.31 -0.85
CA GLY A 154 10.75 1.99 0.42
C GLY A 154 11.59 2.36 1.63
N LEU A 155 12.91 2.14 1.57
CA LEU A 155 13.85 2.59 2.60
C LEU A 155 13.89 4.11 2.71
N ALA A 156 14.02 4.82 1.60
CA ALA A 156 14.02 6.28 1.58
C ALA A 156 12.70 6.84 2.14
N ALA A 157 11.56 6.27 1.75
CA ALA A 157 10.26 6.62 2.30
C ALA A 157 10.18 6.33 3.81
N ALA A 158 10.69 5.19 4.27
CA ALA A 158 10.74 4.88 5.69
C ALA A 158 11.58 5.90 6.49
N MET A 159 12.75 6.28 5.98
CA MET A 159 13.59 7.32 6.59
C MET A 159 12.87 8.66 6.66
N CYS A 160 12.26 9.10 5.55
CA CYS A 160 11.47 10.32 5.52
C CYS A 160 10.29 10.28 6.51
N SER A 161 9.64 9.13 6.65
CA SER A 161 8.55 8.93 7.61
C SER A 161 9.02 9.11 9.05
N LEU A 162 10.17 8.53 9.41
CA LEU A 162 10.72 8.67 10.76
C LEU A 162 11.07 10.13 11.05
N VAL A 163 11.74 10.80 10.11
CA VAL A 163 12.10 12.21 10.26
C VAL A 163 10.85 13.10 10.37
N ALA A 164 9.85 12.89 9.52
CA ALA A 164 8.60 13.66 9.55
C ALA A 164 7.87 13.52 10.89
N VAL A 165 7.75 12.29 11.42
CA VAL A 165 7.10 12.05 12.72
C VAL A 165 7.92 12.63 13.86
N CYS A 166 9.26 12.51 13.85
CA CYS A 166 10.13 13.14 14.84
C CYS A 166 9.94 14.67 14.87
N ILE A 167 9.96 15.32 13.70
CA ILE A 167 9.75 16.77 13.60
C ILE A 167 8.36 17.13 14.16
N TYR A 168 7.32 16.38 13.78
CA TYR A 168 5.97 16.62 14.29
C TYR A 168 5.88 16.51 15.81
N LEU A 169 6.50 15.49 16.42
CA LEU A 169 6.51 15.32 17.87
C LEU A 169 7.29 16.42 18.59
N VAL A 170 8.42 16.87 18.03
CA VAL A 170 9.22 17.97 18.60
C VAL A 170 8.47 19.30 18.55
N LEU A 171 7.72 19.56 17.47
CA LEU A 171 6.90 20.77 17.34
C LEU A 171 5.67 20.75 18.27
N ASN A 172 5.21 19.57 18.69
CA ASN A 172 4.06 19.38 19.57
C ASN A 172 4.50 18.79 20.91
N GLN A 173 5.18 19.60 21.73
CA GLN A 173 5.78 19.16 23.01
C GLN A 173 4.78 18.47 23.96
N THR A 174 3.51 18.89 23.95
CA THR A 174 2.45 18.27 24.75
C THR A 174 2.20 16.80 24.37
N LEU A 175 2.33 16.45 23.09
CA LEU A 175 2.23 15.07 22.63
C LEU A 175 3.47 14.27 22.99
N LEU A 176 4.65 14.88 23.09
CA LEU A 176 5.89 14.20 23.44
C LEU A 176 5.92 13.76 24.91
N GLU A 177 5.28 14.52 25.80
CA GLU A 177 5.19 14.20 27.23
C GLU A 177 4.22 13.05 27.52
N GLN A 178 3.35 12.69 26.57
CA GLN A 178 2.40 11.60 26.73
C GLN A 178 3.10 10.24 26.56
N ALA A 179 3.07 9.40 27.59
CA ALA A 179 3.74 8.10 27.54
C ALA A 179 3.22 7.17 26.42
N ASP A 180 1.94 7.28 26.06
CA ASP A 180 1.33 6.43 25.05
C ASP A 180 1.73 6.78 23.61
N THR A 181 1.93 8.07 23.30
CA THR A 181 2.42 8.50 21.98
C THR A 181 3.87 8.04 21.79
N VAL A 182 4.72 8.17 22.80
CA VAL A 182 6.10 7.66 22.73
C VAL A 182 6.12 6.15 22.50
N LYS A 183 5.28 5.38 23.20
CA LYS A 183 5.13 3.93 22.95
C LYS A 183 4.71 3.64 21.51
N HIS A 184 3.69 4.33 21.00
CA HIS A 184 3.23 4.14 19.61
C HIS A 184 4.32 4.47 18.58
N PHE A 185 5.09 5.53 18.82
CA PHE A 185 6.22 5.92 17.97
C PHE A 185 7.34 4.87 17.99
N VAL A 186 7.73 4.35 19.16
CA VAL A 186 8.75 3.31 19.28
C VAL A 186 8.32 2.01 18.60
N VAL A 187 7.06 1.61 18.75
CA VAL A 187 6.52 0.42 18.07
C VAL A 187 6.48 0.63 16.55
N MET A 188 6.00 1.78 16.08
CA MET A 188 5.99 2.11 14.65
C MET A 188 7.41 2.08 14.08
N SER A 189 8.35 2.78 14.69
CA SER A 189 9.72 2.90 14.20
C SER A 189 10.45 1.55 14.18
N SER A 190 10.32 0.74 15.24
CA SER A 190 10.91 -0.60 15.30
C SER A 190 10.35 -1.54 14.23
N LEU A 191 9.03 -1.54 13.98
CA LEU A 191 8.41 -2.33 12.92
C LEU A 191 8.84 -1.87 11.53
N LEU A 192 8.90 -0.55 11.29
CA LEU A 192 9.33 -0.01 10.00
C LEU A 192 10.80 -0.32 9.70
N LEU A 193 11.67 -0.24 10.71
CA LEU A 193 13.07 -0.66 10.63
C LEU A 193 13.17 -2.17 10.37
N LEU A 194 12.42 -2.99 11.08
CA LEU A 194 12.40 -4.45 10.85
C LEU A 194 11.97 -4.79 9.42
N ALA A 195 10.89 -4.16 8.93
CA ALA A 195 10.38 -4.37 7.58
C ALA A 195 11.44 -3.99 6.53
N THR A 196 12.09 -2.84 6.66
CA THR A 196 13.11 -2.38 5.71
C THR A 196 14.36 -3.25 5.73
N LEU A 197 14.84 -3.68 6.90
CA LEU A 197 15.98 -4.61 7.01
C LEU A 197 15.68 -5.96 6.36
N LEU A 198 14.50 -6.55 6.63
CA LEU A 198 14.06 -7.78 5.97
C LEU A 198 13.93 -7.60 4.46
N TRP A 199 13.52 -6.42 4.01
CA TRP A 199 13.35 -6.13 2.59
C TRP A 199 14.69 -5.99 1.85
N LEU A 200 15.71 -5.47 2.50
CA LEU A 200 17.07 -5.32 1.95
C LEU A 200 17.86 -6.63 2.00
N PHE A 201 17.48 -7.58 2.85
CA PHE A 201 18.23 -8.83 3.05
C PHE A 201 18.50 -9.63 1.75
N PRO A 202 17.53 -9.84 0.84
CA PRO A 202 17.79 -10.52 -0.44
C PRO A 202 18.78 -9.76 -1.33
N GLN A 203 18.80 -8.42 -1.25
CA GLN A 203 19.73 -7.58 -2.02
C GLN A 203 21.17 -7.76 -1.55
N LEU A 204 21.37 -7.84 -0.22
CA LEU A 204 22.68 -8.11 0.37
C LEU A 204 23.22 -9.48 -0.02
N LYS A 205 22.34 -10.49 -0.06
CA LYS A 205 22.70 -11.86 -0.49
C LYS A 205 22.75 -12.03 -2.01
N LYS A 206 22.40 -11.02 -2.79
CA LYS A 206 22.25 -11.09 -4.26
C LYS A 206 21.35 -12.25 -4.71
N THR A 207 20.34 -12.58 -3.92
CA THR A 207 19.37 -13.65 -4.23
C THR A 207 18.04 -13.06 -4.65
N ALA A 208 17.28 -13.78 -5.49
CA ALA A 208 15.92 -13.39 -5.82
C ALA A 208 15.05 -13.33 -4.54
N PRO A 209 14.27 -12.26 -4.33
CA PRO A 209 13.45 -12.13 -3.14
C PRO A 209 12.31 -13.16 -3.15
N PRO A 210 12.17 -14.02 -2.12
CA PRO A 210 11.07 -14.96 -2.06
C PRO A 210 9.75 -14.24 -1.75
N ALA A 211 8.67 -14.61 -2.46
CA ALA A 211 7.33 -14.05 -2.26
C ALA A 211 6.84 -14.04 -0.79
N PRO A 212 7.05 -15.09 0.04
CA PRO A 212 6.60 -15.06 1.43
C PRO A 212 7.34 -14.03 2.30
N LEU A 213 8.62 -13.75 2.02
CA LEU A 213 9.37 -12.72 2.72
C LEU A 213 8.80 -11.33 2.42
N LEU A 214 8.52 -11.05 1.14
CA LEU A 214 7.92 -9.77 0.75
C LEU A 214 6.49 -9.58 1.31
N LEU A 215 5.75 -10.69 1.47
CA LEU A 215 4.47 -10.65 2.17
C LEU A 215 4.63 -10.23 3.63
N ALA A 216 5.61 -10.81 4.33
CA ALA A 216 5.92 -10.42 5.70
C ALA A 216 6.34 -8.94 5.81
N VAL A 217 7.19 -8.47 4.90
CA VAL A 217 7.58 -7.05 4.80
C VAL A 217 6.35 -6.16 4.62
N ALA A 218 5.46 -6.51 3.68
CA ALA A 218 4.23 -5.76 3.43
C ALA A 218 3.34 -5.71 4.68
N PHE A 219 3.11 -6.84 5.36
CA PHE A 219 2.32 -6.88 6.59
C PHE A 219 2.95 -6.08 7.74
N ILE A 220 4.25 -6.21 7.97
CA ILE A 220 4.94 -5.46 9.04
C ILE A 220 4.87 -3.96 8.75
N SER A 221 5.09 -3.55 7.50
CA SER A 221 4.99 -2.14 7.08
C SER A 221 3.55 -1.59 7.21
N PHE A 222 2.54 -2.43 6.97
CA PHE A 222 1.14 -2.08 7.17
C PHE A 222 0.80 -1.94 8.66
N ILE A 223 1.25 -2.86 9.52
CA ILE A 223 1.05 -2.74 10.97
C ILE A 223 1.73 -1.48 11.51
N SER A 224 2.92 -1.16 10.99
CA SER A 224 3.60 0.11 11.29
C SER A 224 2.72 1.31 10.95
N SER A 225 2.10 1.36 9.75
CA SER A 225 1.24 2.48 9.37
C SER A 225 -0.02 2.59 10.25
N LEU A 226 -0.57 1.46 10.72
CA LEU A 226 -1.68 1.46 11.68
C LEU A 226 -1.29 2.08 13.02
N LYS A 227 -0.06 1.82 13.49
CA LYS A 227 0.46 2.41 14.73
C LYS A 227 0.76 3.89 14.58
N LEU A 228 1.19 4.32 13.40
CA LEU A 228 1.31 5.74 13.07
C LEU A 228 -0.04 6.45 13.17
N GLN A 229 -1.09 5.85 12.62
CA GLN A 229 -2.43 6.45 12.65
C GLN A 229 -3.03 6.54 14.07
N ALA A 230 -2.57 5.67 14.98
CA ALA A 230 -2.97 5.73 16.38
C ALA A 230 -2.40 6.95 17.13
N LEU A 231 -1.38 7.64 16.57
CA LEU A 231 -0.75 8.82 17.19
C LEU A 231 -1.60 10.11 17.12
N HIS A 232 -2.84 10.05 16.63
CA HIS A 232 -3.69 11.24 16.41
C HIS A 232 -2.97 12.32 15.58
N VAL A 233 -2.33 11.88 14.50
CA VAL A 233 -1.65 12.71 13.51
C VAL A 233 -2.46 12.80 12.22
#